data_AF-A0A535NAZ9-F1
#
_entry.id   AF-A0A535NAZ9-F1
#
_cell.length_a   1.000
_cell.length_b   1.000
_cell.length_c   1.000
_cell.angle_alpha   90.00
_cell.angle_beta   90.00
_cell.angle_gamma   90.00
#
_symmetry.space_group_name_H-M   'P 1'
#
loop_
_entity.id
_entity.type
_entity.pdbx_description
1 polymer ?
#
loop_
_entity_poly.entity_id
_entity_poly.type
_entity_poly.pdbx_seq_one_letter_code
_entity_poly.pdbx_strand_id
1 'polypeptide(L)'
;QRGDWNSLDLLFVRPNGKPLDPTGVSKLVHRLLDAARLPQRRLHDLRHSCATLLLAQGVPARVVMEILGHSQITTTMNTYMHVIPEMRRDAADKIQEVLREPPELER
;
A
#
# COMPACT_ATOMS: atom_id res chain seq x y z
N GLN A 1 -17.42 10.65 -39.35
CA GLN A 1 -16.44 11.17 -38.38
C GLN A 1 -16.87 10.68 -37.00
N ARG A 2 -16.19 9.68 -36.42
CA ARG A 2 -16.42 9.29 -35.03
C ARG A 2 -15.78 10.38 -34.18
N GLY A 3 -16.59 11.29 -33.62
CA GLY A 3 -16.08 12.30 -32.68
C GLY A 3 -15.32 11.62 -31.56
N ASP A 4 -14.18 12.19 -31.16
CA ASP A 4 -13.24 11.60 -30.21
C ASP A 4 -13.96 11.06 -28.97
N TRP A 5 -14.17 9.73 -28.97
CA TRP A 5 -14.85 9.02 -27.89
C TRP A 5 -14.06 9.11 -26.58
N ASN A 6 -12.82 9.59 -26.60
CA ASN A 6 -12.01 9.88 -25.43
C ASN A 6 -11.04 11.03 -25.73
N SER A 7 -11.57 12.24 -25.88
CA SER A 7 -10.76 13.42 -26.25
C SER A 7 -9.67 13.79 -25.25
N LEU A 8 -9.66 13.18 -24.06
CA LEU A 8 -8.68 13.39 -22.99
C LEU A 8 -7.66 12.25 -22.88
N ASP A 9 -7.71 11.26 -23.78
CA ASP A 9 -6.84 10.08 -23.79
C ASP A 9 -6.69 9.38 -22.42
N LEU A 10 -7.80 9.31 -21.68
CA LEU A 10 -7.84 8.73 -20.34
C LEU A 10 -7.84 7.20 -20.41
N LEU A 11 -7.01 6.55 -19.59
CA LEU A 11 -6.98 5.09 -19.48
C LEU A 11 -8.26 4.52 -18.84
N PHE A 12 -8.83 5.23 -17.86
CA PHE A 12 -10.02 4.81 -17.12
C PHE A 12 -11.22 5.69 -17.44
N VAL A 13 -12.06 5.22 -18.35
CA VAL A 13 -13.28 5.90 -18.79
C VAL A 13 -14.50 4.99 -18.67
N ARG A 14 -15.66 5.62 -18.61
CA ARG A 14 -16.95 4.97 -18.78
C ARG A 14 -17.14 4.58 -20.25
N PRO A 15 -18.08 3.66 -20.58
CA PRO A 15 -18.36 3.28 -21.97
C PRO A 15 -18.74 4.43 -22.92
N ASN A 16 -19.09 5.60 -22.38
CA ASN A 16 -19.40 6.81 -23.12
C ASN A 16 -18.22 7.79 -23.24
N GLY A 17 -17.00 7.37 -22.89
CA GLY A 17 -15.81 8.20 -23.04
C GLY A 17 -15.50 9.15 -21.89
N LYS A 18 -16.45 9.34 -20.98
CA LYS A 18 -16.27 10.28 -19.86
C LYS A 18 -15.42 9.65 -18.76
N PRO A 19 -14.73 10.46 -17.93
CA PRO A 19 -14.03 9.97 -16.76
C PRO A 19 -14.93 9.10 -15.87
N LEU A 20 -14.35 8.10 -15.20
CA LEU A 20 -15.02 7.41 -14.11
C LEU A 20 -15.39 8.42 -13.01
N ASP A 21 -16.58 8.30 -12.40
CA ASP A 21 -16.89 9.12 -11.23
C ASP A 21 -16.48 8.40 -9.93
N PRO A 22 -15.93 9.14 -8.96
CA PRO A 22 -15.49 8.57 -7.69
C PRO A 22 -16.59 7.83 -6.91
N THR A 23 -17.84 8.30 -7.00
CA THR A 23 -18.98 7.68 -6.31
C THR A 23 -19.30 6.32 -6.91
N GLY A 24 -19.29 6.22 -8.24
CA GLY A 24 -19.51 4.98 -8.98
C GLY A 24 -18.43 3.94 -8.69
N VAL A 25 -17.16 4.38 -8.61
CA VAL A 25 -16.05 3.50 -8.20
C VAL A 25 -16.23 3.05 -6.75
N SER A 26 -16.62 3.94 -5.83
CA SER A 26 -16.86 3.56 -4.43
C SER A 26 -18.01 2.56 -4.29
N LYS A 27 -19.10 2.75 -5.03
CA LYS A 27 -20.23 1.80 -5.09
C LYS A 27 -19.81 0.45 -5.69
N LEU A 28 -18.92 0.45 -6.69
CA LEU A 28 -18.36 -0.77 -7.24
C LEU A 28 -17.57 -1.53 -6.16
N VAL A 29 -16.71 -0.85 -5.40
CA VAL A 29 -15.96 -1.47 -4.29
C VAL A 29 -16.90 -2.06 -3.26
N HIS A 30 -17.93 -1.34 -2.82
CA HIS A 30 -18.92 -1.86 -1.87
C HIS A 30 -19.60 -3.14 -2.36
N ARG A 31 -19.99 -3.19 -3.65
CA ARG A 31 -20.56 -4.41 -4.25
C ARG A 31 -19.58 -5.57 -4.28
N LEU A 32 -18.30 -5.30 -4.53
CA LEU A 32 -17.25 -6.33 -4.50
C LEU A 32 -17.02 -6.86 -3.08
N LEU A 33 -17.05 -5.98 -2.07
CA LEU A 33 -16.96 -6.38 -0.66
C LEU A 33 -18.15 -7.24 -0.24
N ASP A 34 -19.37 -6.88 -0.65
CA ASP A 34 -20.57 -7.69 -0.41
C ASP A 34 -20.45 -9.08 -1.05
N ALA A 35 -20.03 -9.14 -2.31
CA ALA A 35 -19.81 -10.40 -3.02
C ALA A 35 -18.75 -11.28 -2.35
N ALA A 36 -17.71 -10.66 -1.79
CA ALA A 36 -16.66 -11.33 -1.01
C ALA A 36 -17.06 -11.63 0.45
N ARG A 37 -18.27 -11.24 0.88
CA ARG A 37 -18.74 -11.33 2.28
C ARG A 37 -17.82 -10.65 3.29
N LEU A 38 -17.21 -9.54 2.87
CA LEU A 38 -16.34 -8.72 3.71
C LEU A 38 -17.12 -7.54 4.29
N PRO A 39 -16.71 -7.02 5.48
CA PRO A 39 -17.27 -5.79 6.01
C PRO A 39 -17.14 -4.63 5.03
N GLN A 40 -18.12 -3.74 5.05
CA GLN A 40 -18.07 -2.52 4.24
C GLN A 40 -16.91 -1.62 4.66
N ARG A 41 -16.11 -1.23 3.66
CA ARG A 41 -14.89 -0.43 3.82
C ARG A 41 -14.80 0.56 2.66
N ARG A 42 -14.12 1.68 2.89
CA ARG A 42 -13.92 2.72 1.88
C ARG A 42 -12.90 2.25 0.86
N LEU A 43 -12.97 2.77 -0.36
CA LEU A 43 -11.94 2.53 -1.40
C LEU A 43 -10.53 2.83 -0.88
N HIS A 44 -10.37 3.87 -0.07
CA HIS A 44 -9.08 4.26 0.50
C HIS A 44 -8.51 3.24 1.51
N ASP A 45 -9.37 2.42 2.12
CA ASP A 45 -8.92 1.38 3.06
C ASP A 45 -8.11 0.31 2.32
N LEU A 46 -8.37 0.07 1.03
CA LEU A 46 -7.56 -0.83 0.21
C LEU A 46 -6.10 -0.35 0.09
N ARG A 47 -5.90 0.97 -0.01
CA ARG A 47 -4.57 1.58 -0.02
C ARG A 47 -3.88 1.42 1.34
N HIS A 48 -4.62 1.59 2.44
CA HIS A 48 -4.10 1.32 3.78
C HIS A 48 -3.71 -0.15 3.96
N SER A 49 -4.55 -1.08 3.49
CA SER A 49 -4.23 -2.52 3.52
C SER A 49 -2.97 -2.84 2.73
N CYS A 50 -2.77 -2.23 1.55
CA CYS A 50 -1.55 -2.39 0.77
C CYS A 50 -0.30 -1.94 1.56
N ALA A 51 -0.33 -0.77 2.19
CA ALA A 51 0.79 -0.34 3.04
C ALA A 51 1.01 -1.28 4.23
N THR A 52 -0.04 -1.72 4.92
CA THR A 52 0.09 -2.68 6.03
C THR A 52 0.75 -3.98 5.57
N LEU A 53 0.35 -4.51 4.41
CA LEU A 53 0.94 -5.72 3.86
C LEU A 53 2.41 -5.52 3.50
N LEU A 54 2.78 -4.41 2.86
CA LEU A 54 4.18 -4.12 2.51
C LEU A 54 5.06 -4.00 3.77
N LEU A 55 4.57 -3.31 4.81
CA LEU A 55 5.29 -3.17 6.07
C LEU A 55 5.41 -4.49 6.82
N ALA A 56 4.37 -5.32 6.82
CA ALA A 56 4.42 -6.67 7.40
C ALA A 56 5.42 -7.59 6.70
N GLN A 57 5.75 -7.32 5.42
CA GLN A 57 6.81 -8.01 4.68
C GLN A 57 8.20 -7.39 4.91
N GLY A 58 8.34 -6.46 5.86
CA GLY A 58 9.61 -5.80 6.18
C GLY A 58 10.07 -4.76 5.16
N VAL A 59 9.20 -4.34 4.24
CA VAL A 59 9.54 -3.26 3.30
C VAL A 59 9.71 -1.96 4.08
N PRO A 60 10.85 -1.25 3.94
CA PRO A 60 11.08 -0.03 4.70
C PRO A 60 9.99 1.01 4.42
N ALA A 61 9.51 1.68 5.48
CA ALA A 61 8.40 2.63 5.37
C ALA A 61 8.63 3.72 4.31
N ARG A 62 9.88 4.14 4.10
CA ARG A 62 10.23 5.10 3.03
C ARG A 62 9.91 4.57 1.64
N VAL A 63 10.21 3.29 1.38
CA VAL A 63 9.92 2.62 0.10
C VAL A 63 8.40 2.43 -0.07
N VAL A 64 7.69 2.07 1.01
CA VAL A 64 6.22 1.97 0.98
C VAL A 64 5.58 3.32 0.63
N MET A 65 6.08 4.42 1.18
CA MET A 65 5.60 5.77 0.86
C MET A 65 5.86 6.16 -0.61
N GLU A 66 6.99 5.74 -1.17
CA GLU A 66 7.33 5.96 -2.58
C GLU A 66 6.40 5.17 -3.51
N ILE A 67 6.19 3.88 -3.23
CA ILE A 67 5.27 3.01 -3.98
C ILE A 67 3.85 3.57 -3.99
N LEU A 68 3.40 4.05 -2.84
CA LEU A 68 2.06 4.59 -2.72
C LEU A 68 1.97 6.03 -3.27
N GLY A 69 3.07 6.75 -3.41
CA GLY A 69 3.08 8.17 -3.77
C GLY A 69 2.73 9.05 -2.57
N HIS A 70 3.40 10.21 -2.50
CA HIS A 70 3.54 11.17 -1.38
C HIS A 70 2.26 11.67 -0.68
N SER A 71 1.07 11.18 -1.02
CA SER A 71 -0.20 11.84 -0.69
C SER A 71 -0.63 11.77 0.78
N GLN A 72 -0.05 10.93 1.65
CA GLN A 72 -0.39 10.94 3.09
C GLN A 72 0.76 10.47 4.01
N ILE A 73 1.85 11.24 4.07
CA ILE A 73 2.90 11.06 5.10
C ILE A 73 2.31 11.17 6.52
N THR A 74 1.36 12.08 6.73
CA THR A 74 0.76 12.41 8.03
C THR A 74 -0.14 11.31 8.61
N THR A 75 -0.84 10.53 7.78
CA THR A 75 -1.66 9.39 8.24
C THR A 75 -0.81 8.12 8.39
N THR A 76 0.15 7.93 7.49
CA THR A 76 1.08 6.77 7.47
C THR A 76 1.91 6.70 8.76
N MET A 77 2.48 7.81 9.23
CA MET A 77 3.37 7.77 10.41
C MET A 77 2.64 7.37 11.71
N ASN A 78 1.38 7.80 11.90
CA ASN A 78 0.60 7.51 13.10
C ASN A 78 0.02 6.09 13.11
N THR A 79 -0.41 5.57 11.96
CA THR A 79 -0.99 4.21 11.89
C THR A 79 0.07 3.11 11.90
N TYR A 80 1.28 3.37 11.39
CA TYR A 80 2.34 2.35 11.29
C TYR A 80 3.36 2.37 12.43
N MET A 81 3.23 3.33 13.36
CA MET A 81 4.08 3.40 14.56
C MET A 81 4.11 2.09 15.37
N HIS A 82 3.09 1.23 15.26
CA HIS A 82 3.04 -0.06 15.95
C HIS A 82 3.93 -1.13 15.32
N VAL A 83 4.22 -1.05 14.01
CA VAL A 83 5.03 -2.04 13.25
C VAL A 83 6.52 -1.66 13.23
N ILE A 84 6.82 -0.37 13.48
CA ILE A 84 8.19 0.15 13.57
C ILE A 84 9.01 -0.52 14.70
N PRO A 85 8.49 -0.77 15.92
CA PRO A 85 9.21 -1.45 17.00
C PRO A 85 9.69 -2.87 16.64
N GLU A 86 8.89 -3.62 15.89
CA GLU A 86 9.23 -4.98 15.45
C GLU A 86 10.33 -4.94 14.38
N MET A 87 10.20 -4.06 13.39
CA MET A 87 11.28 -3.82 12.41
C MET A 87 12.58 -3.31 13.05
N ARG A 88 12.50 -2.51 14.12
CA ARG A 88 13.70 -2.06 14.86
C ARG A 88 14.41 -3.20 15.58
N ARG A 89 13.67 -4.17 16.12
CA ARG A 89 14.27 -5.38 16.72
C ARG A 89 14.93 -6.24 15.66
N ASP A 90 14.23 -6.52 14.56
CA ASP A 90 14.80 -7.26 13.41
C ASP A 90 16.08 -6.61 12.87
N ALA A 91 16.11 -5.27 12.79
CA ALA A 91 17.31 -4.55 12.36
C ALA A 91 18.45 -4.66 13.38
N ALA A 92 18.16 -4.59 14.67
CA ALA A 92 19.16 -4.76 15.72
C ALA A 92 19.73 -6.19 15.74
N ASP A 93 18.88 -7.20 15.58
CA ASP A 93 19.29 -8.61 15.53
C ASP A 93 20.18 -8.89 14.31
N LYS A 94 19.84 -8.32 13.14
CA LYS A 94 20.69 -8.40 11.93
C LYS A 94 22.05 -7.72 12.11
N ILE A 95 22.09 -6.57 12.79
CA ILE A 95 23.36 -5.91 13.11
C ILE A 95 24.17 -6.76 14.09
N GLN A 96 23.53 -7.35 15.11
CA GLN A 96 24.19 -8.25 16.05
C GLN A 96 24.76 -9.49 15.36
N GLU A 97 24.08 -10.03 14.36
CA GLU A 97 24.57 -11.15 13.57
C GLU A 97 25.82 -10.78 12.76
N VAL A 98 25.83 -9.60 12.12
CA VAL A 98 26.99 -9.10 11.37
C VAL A 98 28.18 -8.77 12.28
N LEU A 99 27.92 -8.32 13.51
CA LEU A 99 28.94 -7.96 14.49
C LEU A 99 29.45 -9.15 15.31
N ARG A 100 28.83 -10.34 15.19
CA ARG A 100 29.31 -11.54 15.87
C ARG A 100 30.63 -11.96 15.21
N GLU A 101 31.72 -11.94 15.96
CA GLU A 101 32.97 -12.55 15.52
C GLU A 101 32.73 -14.04 15.19
N PRO A 102 33.32 -14.58 14.10
CA PRO A 102 33.30 -16.02 13.90
C PRO A 102 33.90 -16.69 15.14
N PRO A 103 33.33 -17.81 15.62
CA PRO A 103 33.92 -18.52 16.75
C PRO A 103 35.38 -18.76 16.41
N GLU A 104 36.28 -18.31 17.31
CA GLU A 104 37.71 -18.53 17.18
C GLU A 104 37.90 -20.00 16.77
N LEU A 105 38.46 -20.21 15.58
CA LEU A 105 38.86 -21.54 15.13
C LEU A 105 39.83 -22.06 16.20
N GLU A 106 39.33 -22.93 17.07
CA GLU A 106 40.12 -23.61 18.09
C GLU A 106 41.33 -24.25 17.40
N ARG A 107 42.51 -23.95 17.95
CA ARG A 107 43.83 -24.38 17.45
C ARG A 107 44.01 -25.89 17.54
#